data_AF-A0A1M6RF69-F1
#
_entry.id   AF-A0A1M6RF69-F1
#
_cell.length_a   1.000
_cell.length_b   1.000
_cell.length_c   1.000
_cell.angle_alpha   90.00
_cell.angle_beta   90.00
_cell.angle_gamma   90.00
#
_symmetry.space_group_name_H-M   'P 1'
#
loop_
_entity.id
_entity.type
_entity.pdbx_description
1 polymer ?
#
loop_
_entity_poly.entity_id
_entity_poly.type
_entity_poly.pdbx_seq_one_letter_code
_entity_poly.pdbx_strand_id
1 'polypeptide(L)'
;MDKSTLKQYKSLLGEIPQINTKLDKLYKQRDNIQVVQIKVTKSGDDFPYIEEHLTVKADEPREADEVNKRIRLYELRLDEAERMQREIEEFIAGIPDSTDRQIFELSFLEGKKQREVADAVGYTQGRVSQIISCYLQD
;
A
#
# COMPACT_ATOMS: atom_id res chain seq x y z
N MET A 1 19.31 3.43 -2.97
CA MET A 1 18.22 2.54 -3.42
C MET A 1 18.79 1.17 -3.62
N ASP A 2 18.09 0.15 -3.14
CA ASP A 2 18.59 -1.22 -3.09
C ASP A 2 18.04 -2.05 -4.25
N LYS A 3 18.82 -3.01 -4.72
CA LYS A 3 18.35 -3.91 -5.80
C LYS A 3 17.14 -4.74 -5.39
N SER A 4 17.05 -5.07 -4.10
CA SER A 4 15.96 -5.87 -3.53
C SER A 4 14.63 -5.12 -3.60
N THR A 5 14.61 -3.82 -3.30
CA THR A 5 13.39 -2.99 -3.33
C THR A 5 12.88 -2.80 -4.75
N LEU A 6 13.76 -2.51 -5.72
CA LEU A 6 13.35 -2.40 -7.13
C LEU A 6 12.71 -3.68 -7.68
N LYS A 7 13.20 -4.86 -7.27
CA LYS A 7 12.62 -6.14 -7.69
C LYS A 7 11.22 -6.37 -7.15
N GLN A 8 10.85 -5.74 -6.03
CA GLN A 8 9.53 -5.88 -5.44
C GLN A 8 8.44 -5.14 -6.24
N TYR A 9 8.82 -4.22 -7.14
CA TYR A 9 7.88 -3.41 -7.91
C TYR A 9 6.74 -4.22 -8.57
N LYS A 10 7.07 -5.31 -9.28
CA LYS A 10 6.05 -6.18 -9.90
C LYS A 10 5.12 -6.84 -8.88
N SER A 11 5.67 -7.23 -7.73
CA SER A 11 4.88 -7.81 -6.65
C SER A 11 3.94 -6.77 -6.05
N LEU A 12 4.41 -5.54 -5.85
CA LEU A 12 3.61 -4.41 -5.34
C LEU A 12 2.43 -4.09 -6.28
N LEU A 13 2.67 -4.06 -7.60
CA LEU A 13 1.61 -3.85 -8.60
C LEU A 13 0.50 -4.90 -8.52
N GLY A 14 0.82 -6.14 -8.15
CA GLY A 14 -0.17 -7.20 -7.93
C GLY A 14 -0.80 -7.16 -6.53
N GLU A 15 -0.05 -6.73 -5.52
CA GLU A 15 -0.49 -6.67 -4.13
C GLU A 15 -1.53 -5.56 -3.89
N ILE A 16 -1.27 -4.35 -4.38
CA ILE A 16 -2.15 -3.19 -4.23
C ILE A 16 -3.62 -3.47 -4.63
N PRO A 17 -3.92 -3.99 -5.84
CA PRO A 17 -5.32 -4.27 -6.21
C PRO A 17 -5.94 -5.39 -5.37
N GLN A 18 -5.15 -6.36 -4.89
CA GLN A 18 -5.64 -7.39 -3.98
C GLN A 18 -6.00 -6.81 -2.62
N ILE A 19 -5.20 -5.87 -2.09
CA ILE A 19 -5.50 -5.16 -0.85
C ILE A 19 -6.77 -4.33 -1.01
N ASN A 20 -6.88 -3.55 -2.09
CA ASN A 20 -8.08 -2.76 -2.38
C ASN A 20 -9.34 -3.63 -2.44
N THR A 21 -9.28 -4.78 -3.12
CA THR A 21 -10.40 -5.73 -3.18
C THR A 21 -10.78 -6.27 -1.79
N LYS A 22 -9.80 -6.47 -0.90
CA LYS A 22 -10.06 -6.89 0.50
C LYS A 22 -10.69 -5.76 1.31
N LEU A 23 -10.19 -4.53 1.17
CA LEU A 23 -10.75 -3.34 1.80
C LEU A 23 -12.20 -3.13 1.38
N ASP A 24 -12.52 -3.23 0.10
CA ASP A 24 -13.91 -3.13 -0.40
C ASP A 24 -14.85 -4.13 0.28
N LYS A 25 -14.39 -5.36 0.50
CA LYS A 25 -15.17 -6.38 1.20
C LYS A 25 -15.34 -6.05 2.67
N LEU A 26 -14.29 -5.55 3.34
CA LEU A 26 -14.34 -5.15 4.74
C LEU A 26 -15.24 -3.93 4.95
N TYR A 27 -15.22 -2.96 4.03
CA TYR A 27 -16.13 -1.82 4.06
C TYR A 27 -17.58 -2.24 3.91
N LYS A 28 -17.89 -3.11 2.94
CA LYS A 28 -19.22 -3.71 2.83
C LYS A 28 -19.61 -4.48 4.08
N GLN A 29 -18.69 -5.23 4.67
CA GLN A 29 -18.96 -5.95 5.92
C GLN A 29 -19.31 -4.99 7.04
N ARG A 30 -18.55 -3.89 7.18
CA ARG A 30 -18.79 -2.84 8.19
C ARG A 30 -20.18 -2.23 8.04
N ASP A 31 -20.58 -1.90 6.82
CA ASP A 31 -21.87 -1.25 6.56
C ASP A 31 -23.07 -2.19 6.78
N ASN A 32 -22.84 -3.51 6.90
CA ASN A 32 -23.86 -4.53 7.15
C ASN A 32 -23.85 -5.07 8.59
N ILE A 33 -23.09 -4.46 9.51
CA ILE A 33 -23.07 -4.88 10.91
C ILE A 33 -24.44 -4.65 11.55
N GLN A 34 -24.85 -5.59 12.41
CA GLN A 34 -26.12 -5.48 13.11
C GLN A 34 -26.12 -4.29 14.08
N VAL A 35 -27.18 -3.49 14.03
CA VAL A 35 -27.42 -2.40 14.98
C VAL A 35 -28.08 -2.96 16.25
N VAL A 36 -27.44 -2.75 17.40
CA VAL A 36 -27.90 -3.16 18.73
C VAL A 36 -28.16 -1.95 19.62
N GLN A 37 -28.97 -2.16 20.66
CA GLN A 37 -29.23 -1.13 21.68
C GLN A 37 -28.21 -1.25 22.81
N ILE A 38 -27.44 -0.19 23.03
CA ILE A 38 -26.41 -0.10 24.05
C ILE A 38 -26.85 0.92 25.10
N LYS A 39 -26.76 0.54 26.37
CA LYS A 39 -26.92 1.49 27.48
C LYS A 39 -25.61 2.24 27.68
N VAL A 40 -25.68 3.56 27.63
CA VAL A 40 -24.54 4.43 27.90
C VAL A 40 -24.87 5.38 29.05
N THR A 41 -23.84 5.74 29.80
CA THR A 41 -23.93 6.74 30.85
C THR A 41 -23.56 8.10 30.27
N LYS A 42 -24.34 9.13 30.60
CA LYS A 42 -24.12 10.53 30.23
C LYS A 42 -24.23 11.38 31.48
N SER A 43 -23.52 12.50 31.53
CA SER A 43 -23.77 13.56 32.51
C SER A 43 -24.99 14.39 32.09
N GLY A 44 -25.84 14.76 33.05
CA GLY A 44 -26.93 15.69 32.84
C GLY A 44 -26.43 17.02 32.25
N ASP A 45 -27.27 17.69 31.47
CA ASP A 45 -26.86 18.90 30.74
C ASP A 45 -26.70 20.13 31.66
N ASP A 46 -27.40 20.15 32.80
CA ASP A 46 -27.40 21.26 33.76
C ASP A 46 -26.62 20.94 35.04
N PHE A 47 -26.01 21.99 35.61
CA PHE A 47 -25.29 21.90 36.88
C PHE A 47 -26.25 21.94 38.08
N PRO A 48 -26.07 21.08 39.12
CA PRO A 48 -25.00 20.09 39.28
C PRO A 48 -25.20 18.87 38.37
N TYR A 49 -24.11 18.42 37.72
CA TYR A 49 -24.16 17.30 36.78
C TYR A 49 -24.51 15.99 37.49
N ILE A 50 -25.68 15.44 37.16
CA ILE A 50 -26.16 14.16 37.68
C ILE A 50 -25.88 13.06 36.65
N GLU A 51 -25.57 11.85 37.10
CA GLU A 51 -25.38 10.70 36.22
C GLU A 51 -26.74 10.25 35.65
N GLU A 52 -26.86 10.21 34.33
CA GLU A 52 -28.04 9.72 33.61
C GLU A 52 -27.68 8.53 32.72
N HIS A 53 -28.63 7.62 32.52
CA HIS A 53 -28.47 6.49 31.60
C HIS A 53 -29.39 6.66 30.41
N LEU A 54 -28.86 6.44 29.21
CA LEU A 54 -29.63 6.50 27.97
C LEU A 54 -29.32 5.29 27.09
N THR A 55 -30.28 4.87 26.27
CA THR A 55 -30.12 3.75 25.35
C THR A 55 -29.87 4.29 23.94
N VAL A 56 -28.70 4.02 23.37
CA VAL A 56 -28.32 4.40 22.00
C VAL A 56 -28.40 3.17 21.10
N LYS A 57 -28.79 3.37 19.84
CA LYS A 57 -28.61 2.35 18.80
C LYS A 57 -27.23 2.52 18.17
N ALA A 58 -26.39 1.50 18.24
CA ALA A 58 -25.06 1.49 17.65
C ALA A 58 -24.77 0.12 17.05
N ASP A 59 -23.79 0.05 16.14
CA ASP A 59 -23.33 -1.23 15.58
C ASP A 59 -22.83 -2.15 16.71
N GLU A 60 -22.98 -3.46 16.52
CA GLU A 60 -22.49 -4.46 17.46
C GLU A 60 -20.98 -4.21 17.74
N PRO A 61 -20.61 -3.78 18.96
CA PRO A 61 -19.33 -3.15 19.21
C PRO A 61 -18.16 -4.10 18.96
N ARG A 62 -18.34 -5.40 19.25
CA ARG A 62 -17.30 -6.40 19.03
C ARG A 62 -17.00 -6.60 17.55
N GLU A 63 -18.04 -6.79 16.74
CA GLU A 63 -17.89 -6.99 15.30
C GLU A 63 -17.34 -5.73 14.62
N ALA A 64 -17.85 -4.55 15.02
CA ALA A 64 -17.39 -3.27 14.51
C ALA A 64 -15.90 -3.05 14.80
N ASP A 65 -15.46 -3.31 16.04
CA ASP A 65 -14.06 -3.17 16.42
C ASP A 65 -13.14 -4.13 15.65
N GLU A 66 -13.54 -5.38 15.46
CA GLU A 66 -12.76 -6.36 14.70
C GLU A 66 -12.60 -5.96 13.22
N VAL A 67 -13.70 -5.54 12.58
CA VAL A 67 -13.67 -5.10 11.18
C VAL A 67 -12.82 -3.84 11.04
N ASN A 68 -12.99 -2.86 11.93
CA ASN A 68 -12.20 -1.62 11.92
C ASN A 68 -10.70 -1.87 12.13
N LYS A 69 -10.32 -2.80 13.01
CA LYS A 69 -8.91 -3.20 13.18
C LYS A 69 -8.31 -3.78 11.90
N ARG A 70 -9.06 -4.63 11.20
CA ARG A 70 -8.62 -5.20 9.91
C ARG A 70 -8.49 -4.14 8.83
N ILE A 71 -9.45 -3.22 8.74
CA ILE A 71 -9.40 -2.09 7.79
C ILE A 71 -8.12 -1.30 8.02
N ARG A 72 -7.86 -0.84 9.26
CA ARG A 72 -6.65 -0.07 9.60
C ARG A 72 -5.36 -0.78 9.21
N LEU A 73 -5.26 -2.10 9.44
CA LEU A 73 -4.08 -2.88 9.07
C LEU A 73 -3.88 -2.91 7.55
N TYR A 74 -4.94 -3.14 6.78
CA TYR A 74 -4.85 -3.18 5.33
C TYR A 74 -4.59 -1.80 4.72
N GLU A 75 -5.17 -0.73 5.27
CA GLU A 75 -4.89 0.64 4.85
C GLU A 75 -3.43 1.02 5.10
N LEU A 76 -2.88 0.67 6.27
CA LEU A 76 -1.46 0.90 6.55
C LEU A 76 -0.58 0.16 5.53
N ARG A 77 -0.90 -1.11 5.25
CA ARG A 77 -0.14 -1.89 4.27
C ARG A 77 -0.27 -1.33 2.85
N LEU A 78 -1.45 -0.82 2.48
CA LEU A 78 -1.68 -0.16 1.20
C LEU A 78 -0.81 1.08 1.06
N ASP A 79 -0.81 1.96 2.06
CA ASP A 79 0.00 3.18 2.08
C ASP A 79 1.50 2.86 1.96
N GLU A 80 1.99 1.85 2.70
CA GLU A 80 3.35 1.37 2.56
C GLU A 80 3.68 0.87 1.16
N ALA A 81 2.77 0.10 0.55
CA ALA A 81 2.96 -0.45 -0.79
C ALA A 81 2.98 0.64 -1.86
N GLU A 82 2.05 1.59 -1.80
CA GLU A 82 1.97 2.73 -2.71
C GLU A 82 3.16 3.67 -2.54
N ARG A 83 3.62 3.89 -1.30
CA ARG A 83 4.83 4.67 -1.03
C ARG A 83 6.06 4.03 -1.64
N MET A 84 6.26 2.72 -1.44
CA MET A 84 7.38 1.99 -2.07
C MET A 84 7.29 2.01 -3.59
N GLN A 85 6.09 1.83 -4.15
CA GLN A 85 5.90 1.91 -5.60
C GLN A 85 6.34 3.29 -6.13
N ARG A 86 5.87 4.37 -5.50
CA ARG A 86 6.20 5.74 -5.88
C ARG A 86 7.68 6.03 -5.76
N GLU A 87 8.31 5.60 -4.66
CA GLU A 87 9.75 5.78 -4.45
C GLU A 87 10.59 5.12 -5.56
N ILE A 88 10.17 3.95 -6.03
CA ILE A 88 10.80 3.25 -7.15
C ILE A 88 10.60 4.04 -8.46
N GLU A 89 9.39 4.51 -8.73
CA GLU A 89 9.08 5.30 -9.94
C GLU A 89 9.87 6.62 -9.96
N GLU A 90 9.89 7.34 -8.85
CA GLU A 90 10.64 8.59 -8.68
C GLU A 90 12.15 8.37 -8.85
N PHE A 91 12.69 7.29 -8.27
CA PHE A 91 14.09 6.92 -8.44
C PHE A 91 14.46 6.70 -9.90
N ILE A 92 13.66 5.92 -10.64
CA ILE A 92 13.90 5.64 -12.06
C ILE A 92 13.77 6.93 -12.89
N ALA A 93 12.73 7.74 -12.63
CA ALA A 93 12.54 9.02 -13.31
C ALA A 93 13.69 10.00 -13.06
N GLY A 94 14.32 9.95 -11.87
CA GLY A 94 15.46 10.76 -11.48
C GLY A 94 16.79 10.41 -12.17
N ILE A 95 16.89 9.27 -12.87
CA ILE A 95 18.10 8.91 -13.62
C ILE A 95 18.30 9.92 -14.77
N PRO A 96 19.45 10.61 -14.86
CA PRO A 96 19.64 11.70 -15.80
C PRO A 96 19.78 11.21 -17.25
N ASP A 97 20.52 10.12 -17.46
CA ASP A 97 20.73 9.56 -18.78
C ASP A 97 19.49 8.78 -19.26
N SER A 98 19.07 9.05 -20.50
CA SER A 98 17.85 8.46 -21.05
C SER A 98 17.97 6.96 -21.34
N THR A 99 19.15 6.47 -21.74
CA THR A 99 19.33 5.04 -22.04
C THR A 99 19.46 4.25 -20.76
N ASP A 100 20.14 4.80 -19.74
CA ASP A 100 20.19 4.23 -18.40
C ASP A 100 18.78 4.14 -17.80
N ARG A 101 17.98 5.22 -17.90
CA ARG A 101 16.58 5.19 -17.46
C ARG A 101 15.78 4.10 -18.15
N GLN A 102 15.90 3.99 -19.48
CA GLN A 102 15.23 2.95 -20.26
C GLN A 102 15.67 1.54 -19.81
N ILE A 103 16.95 1.32 -19.50
CA ILE A 103 17.44 0.05 -18.96
C ILE A 103 16.72 -0.30 -17.66
N PHE A 104 16.53 0.66 -16.75
CA PHE A 104 15.83 0.45 -15.48
C PHE A 104 14.34 0.17 -15.67
N GLU A 105 13.65 0.95 -16.53
CA GLU A 105 12.23 0.75 -16.85
C GLU A 105 11.98 -0.67 -17.40
N LEU A 106 12.75 -1.07 -18.41
CA LEU A 106 12.63 -2.40 -19.01
C LEU A 106 12.96 -3.52 -18.01
N SER A 107 13.98 -3.32 -17.16
CA SER A 107 14.43 -4.35 -16.22
C SER A 107 13.48 -4.53 -15.03
N PHE A 108 12.98 -3.45 -14.44
CA PHE A 108 12.28 -3.48 -13.15
C PHE A 108 10.78 -3.19 -13.27
N LEU A 109 10.35 -2.27 -14.14
CA LEU A 109 8.93 -2.00 -14.35
C LEU A 109 8.29 -3.07 -15.24
N GLU A 110 8.92 -3.36 -16.38
CA GLU A 110 8.43 -4.40 -17.31
C GLU A 110 8.86 -5.81 -16.89
N GLY A 111 9.96 -5.93 -16.14
CA GLY A 111 10.48 -7.22 -15.65
C GLY A 111 11.14 -8.06 -16.74
N LYS A 112 11.75 -7.43 -17.75
CA LYS A 112 12.48 -8.13 -18.83
C LYS A 112 13.80 -8.71 -18.33
N LYS A 113 14.27 -9.76 -19.00
CA LYS A 113 15.60 -10.32 -18.72
C LYS A 113 16.67 -9.36 -19.24
N GLN A 114 17.82 -9.27 -18.55
CA GLN A 114 18.92 -8.39 -18.96
C GLN A 114 19.40 -8.60 -20.41
N ARG A 115 19.25 -9.82 -20.97
CA ARG A 115 19.54 -10.10 -22.38
C ARG A 115 18.59 -9.36 -23.32
N GLU A 116 17.28 -9.44 -23.04
CA GLU A 116 16.25 -8.75 -23.83
C GLU A 116 16.39 -7.23 -23.71
N VAL A 117 16.77 -6.74 -22.53
CA VAL A 117 17.07 -5.32 -22.31
C VAL A 117 18.29 -4.90 -23.13
N ALA A 118 19.38 -5.68 -23.08
CA ALA A 118 20.58 -5.47 -23.87
C ALA A 118 20.28 -5.40 -25.38
N ASP A 119 19.51 -6.35 -25.89
CA ASP A 119 19.08 -6.38 -27.29
C ASP A 119 18.26 -5.13 -27.67
N ALA A 120 17.38 -4.66 -26.77
CA ALA A 120 16.56 -3.48 -27.00
C ALA A 120 17.34 -2.16 -27.03
N VAL A 121 18.38 -2.02 -26.18
CA VAL A 121 19.19 -0.78 -26.10
C VAL A 121 20.48 -0.85 -26.92
N GLY A 122 20.76 -1.98 -27.58
CA GLY A 122 21.97 -2.18 -28.39
C GLY A 122 23.26 -2.37 -27.59
N TYR A 123 23.16 -2.84 -26.34
CA TYR A 123 24.31 -3.09 -25.47
C TYR A 123 24.57 -4.58 -25.27
N THR A 124 25.72 -4.91 -24.68
CA THR A 124 25.97 -6.25 -24.16
C THR A 124 25.28 -6.43 -22.81
N GLN A 125 24.87 -7.65 -22.49
CA GLN A 125 24.29 -7.97 -21.18
C GLN A 125 25.22 -7.60 -20.00
N GLY A 126 26.54 -7.71 -20.19
CA GLY A 126 27.53 -7.27 -19.20
C GLY A 126 27.50 -5.76 -18.98
N ARG A 127 27.38 -4.96 -20.04
CA ARG A 127 27.29 -3.50 -19.94
C ARG A 127 26.03 -3.06 -19.20
N VAL A 128 24.89 -3.69 -19.50
CA VAL A 128 23.63 -3.47 -18.77
C VAL A 128 23.80 -3.75 -17.27
N SER A 129 24.47 -4.85 -16.91
CA SER A 129 24.72 -5.18 -15.51
C SER A 129 25.61 -4.15 -14.80
N GLN A 130 26.63 -3.63 -15.50
CA GLN A 130 27.51 -2.58 -14.97
C GLN A 130 26.74 -1.27 -14.71
N ILE A 131 25.94 -0.84 -15.68
CA ILE A 131 25.09 0.35 -15.55
C ILE A 131 24.18 0.20 -14.32
N ILE A 132 23.47 -0.92 -14.20
CA ILE A 132 22.59 -1.17 -13.06
C ILE A 132 23.36 -1.10 -11.73
N SER A 133 24.57 -1.66 -11.65
CA SER A 133 25.38 -1.58 -10.44
C SER A 133 25.90 -0.18 -10.14
N CYS A 134 26.11 0.69 -11.14
CA CYS A 134 26.56 2.06 -10.90
C CYS A 134 25.53 2.93 -10.17
N TYR A 135 24.24 2.64 -10.33
CA TYR A 135 23.15 3.40 -9.71
C TYR A 135 22.63 2.78 -8.41
N LEU A 136 23.09 1.58 -8.06
CA LEU A 136 22.65 0.87 -6.86
C LEU A 136 23.73 0.93 -5.79
N GLN A 137 23.28 1.08 -4.55
CA GLN A 137 24.14 0.88 -3.39
C GLN A 137 24.17 -0.63 -3.09
N ASP A 138 25.33 -1.14 -2.67
CA ASP A 138 25.52 -2.56 -2.30
C ASP A 138 24.61 -2.97 -1.13
#